data_AF-A0A9D6E734-F1
#
_entry.id   AF-A0A9D6E734-F1
#
_cell.length_a   1.000
_cell.length_b   1.000
_cell.length_c   1.000
_cell.angle_alpha   90.00
_cell.angle_beta   90.00
_cell.angle_gamma   90.00
#
_symmetry.space_group_name_H-M   'P 1'
#
loop_
_entity.id
_entity.type
_entity.pdbx_description
1 polymer ?
#
loop_
_entity_poly.entity_id
_entity_poly.type
_entity_poly.pdbx_seq_one_letter_code
_entity_poly.pdbx_strand_id
1 'polypeptide(L)'
;MSLSIYLRLKKKYVVIDYDPEVIDTIERRRVNYLYGDATDVELLEEANVKHAKLIVSTIPDFDVNAFLLKYLLNNNRKAVAIVHADDPYEAAKLYEAGASYVVLPHYIGSEKVSAFIGKSGLSKEIFRKERIKHLDYLERHYGALEKINQINERKLGRTIVKGVTALTTKI
;
A
#
# COMPACT_ATOMS: atom_id res chain seq x y z
N MET A 1 -3.08 -0.25 0.84
CA MET A 1 -4.21 -0.79 1.63
C MET A 1 -5.13 -1.61 0.71
N SER A 2 -5.78 -2.68 1.19
CA SER A 2 -6.68 -3.48 0.31
C SER A 2 -7.97 -2.74 0.00
N LEU A 3 -8.18 -2.41 -1.29
CA LEU A 3 -9.39 -1.73 -1.80
C LEU A 3 -10.67 -2.58 -1.62
N SER A 4 -10.52 -3.89 -1.40
CA SER A 4 -11.62 -4.84 -1.22
C SER A 4 -12.54 -4.49 -0.04
N ILE A 5 -12.05 -3.73 0.94
CA ILE A 5 -12.87 -3.33 2.08
C ILE A 5 -14.00 -2.36 1.69
N TYR A 6 -13.76 -1.46 0.73
CA TYR A 6 -14.77 -0.48 0.29
C TYR A 6 -15.85 -1.11 -0.58
N LEU A 7 -15.47 -2.10 -1.40
CA LEU A 7 -16.42 -2.96 -2.13
C LEU A 7 -17.34 -3.71 -1.15
N ARG A 8 -16.77 -4.25 -0.06
CA ARG A 8 -17.54 -4.95 0.99
C ARG A 8 -18.50 -4.03 1.74
N LEU A 9 -18.13 -2.77 1.96
CA LEU A 9 -18.98 -1.78 2.62
C LEU A 9 -20.09 -1.22 1.72
N LYS A 10 -20.16 -1.63 0.44
CA LYS A 10 -21.10 -1.12 -0.59
C LYS A 10 -21.14 0.42 -0.64
N LYS A 11 -20.00 1.07 -0.42
CA LYS A 11 -19.87 2.53 -0.51
C LYS A 11 -19.19 2.87 -1.83
N LYS A 12 -19.66 3.97 -2.45
CA LYS A 12 -18.96 4.58 -3.58
C LYS A 12 -17.65 5.16 -3.06
N TYR A 13 -16.58 4.96 -3.80
CA TYR A 13 -15.25 5.50 -3.53
C TYR A 13 -14.55 5.80 -4.84
N VAL A 14 -13.52 6.64 -4.76
CA VAL A 14 -12.59 6.97 -5.84
C VAL A 14 -11.17 6.86 -5.28
N VAL A 15 -10.23 6.45 -6.13
CA VAL A 15 -8.81 6.41 -5.78
C VAL A 15 -8.10 7.56 -6.48
N ILE A 16 -7.19 8.23 -5.78
CA ILE A 16 -6.31 9.24 -6.37
C ILE A 16 -4.90 8.68 -6.28
N ASP A 17 -4.18 8.64 -7.41
CA ASP A 17 -2.78 8.23 -7.47
C ASP A 17 -2.11 8.90 -8.68
N TYR A 18 -0.81 9.20 -8.56
CA TYR A 18 -0.01 9.76 -9.66
C TYR A 18 0.89 8.71 -10.33
N ASP A 19 0.99 7.50 -9.77
CA ASP A 19 1.80 6.42 -10.34
C ASP A 19 1.03 5.72 -11.48
N PRO A 20 1.51 5.80 -12.74
CA PRO A 20 0.84 5.18 -13.88
C PRO A 20 0.73 3.64 -13.74
N GLU A 21 1.68 2.97 -13.09
CA GLU A 21 1.60 1.51 -12.87
C GLU A 21 0.45 1.13 -11.92
N VAL A 22 0.20 1.99 -10.94
CA VAL A 22 -0.93 1.85 -10.00
C VAL A 22 -2.25 2.09 -10.74
N ILE A 23 -2.34 3.15 -11.54
CA ILE A 23 -3.53 3.45 -12.35
C ILE A 23 -3.89 2.30 -13.28
N ASP A 24 -2.92 1.78 -14.04
CA ASP A 24 -3.07 0.61 -14.90
C ASP A 24 -3.70 -0.57 -14.16
N THR A 25 -3.29 -0.78 -12.91
CA THR A 25 -3.79 -1.87 -12.06
C THR A 25 -5.22 -1.61 -11.57
N ILE A 26 -5.52 -0.37 -11.19
CA ILE A 26 -6.85 0.05 -10.71
C ILE A 26 -7.87 -0.01 -11.85
N GLU A 27 -7.48 0.43 -13.05
CA GLU A 27 -8.29 0.41 -14.25
C GLU A 27 -8.66 -1.02 -14.66
N ARG A 28 -7.69 -1.94 -14.70
CA ARG A 28 -7.94 -3.38 -14.94
C ARG A 28 -8.93 -3.98 -13.94
N ARG A 29 -8.96 -3.46 -12.71
CA ARG A 29 -9.89 -3.86 -11.64
C ARG A 29 -11.24 -3.15 -11.69
N ARG A 30 -11.47 -2.28 -12.68
CA ARG A 30 -12.70 -1.49 -12.87
C ARG A 30 -13.08 -0.67 -11.64
N VAL A 31 -12.08 -0.08 -11.00
CA VAL A 31 -12.24 0.81 -9.86
C VAL A 31 -12.21 2.25 -10.36
N ASN A 32 -13.08 3.11 -9.84
CA ASN A 32 -13.08 4.54 -10.20
C ASN A 32 -11.81 5.20 -9.66
N TYR A 33 -11.14 5.99 -10.49
CA TYR A 33 -9.91 6.69 -10.14
C TYR A 33 -9.85 8.09 -10.73
N LEU A 34 -8.99 8.92 -10.16
CA LEU A 34 -8.49 10.16 -10.73
C LEU A 34 -6.96 10.10 -10.75
N TYR A 35 -6.36 10.53 -11.85
CA TYR A 35 -4.92 10.55 -12.02
C TYR A 35 -4.36 11.93 -11.66
N GLY A 36 -3.48 12.00 -10.67
CA GLY A 36 -2.86 13.27 -10.27
C GLY A 36 -2.35 13.28 -8.84
N ASP A 37 -1.85 14.44 -8.43
CA ASP A 37 -1.28 14.66 -7.10
C ASP A 37 -2.38 14.90 -6.04
N ALA A 38 -2.27 14.25 -4.89
CA ALA A 38 -3.21 14.42 -3.78
C ALA A 38 -3.15 15.82 -3.13
N THR A 39 -2.15 16.64 -3.48
CA THR A 39 -2.01 18.04 -3.06
C THR A 39 -2.64 19.03 -4.05
N ASP A 40 -3.14 18.56 -5.20
CA ASP A 40 -3.87 19.39 -6.16
C ASP A 40 -5.30 19.66 -5.66
N VAL A 41 -5.59 20.93 -5.38
CA VAL A 41 -6.90 21.38 -4.89
C VAL A 41 -7.99 21.11 -5.92
N GLU A 42 -7.74 21.35 -7.21
CA GLU A 42 -8.73 21.15 -8.27
C GLU A 42 -9.12 19.66 -8.36
N LEU A 43 -8.13 18.77 -8.20
CA LEU A 43 -8.34 17.33 -8.16
C LEU A 43 -9.16 16.89 -6.93
N LEU A 44 -8.90 17.48 -5.76
CA LEU A 44 -9.68 17.20 -4.54
C LEU A 44 -11.13 17.70 -4.65
N GLU A 45 -11.36 18.79 -5.39
CA GLU A 45 -12.69 19.29 -5.72
C GLU A 45 -13.43 18.36 -6.69
N GLU A 46 -12.76 17.91 -7.76
CA GLU A 46 -13.29 16.92 -8.71
C GLU A 46 -13.64 15.60 -8.00
N ALA A 47 -12.78 15.15 -7.08
CA ALA A 47 -13.02 13.99 -6.22
C ALA A 47 -14.17 14.17 -5.21
N ASN A 48 -14.75 15.37 -5.13
CA ASN A 48 -15.83 15.74 -4.22
C ASN A 48 -15.48 15.49 -2.73
N VAL A 49 -14.24 15.80 -2.34
CA VAL A 49 -13.74 15.62 -0.97
C VAL A 49 -14.56 16.40 0.05
N LYS A 50 -15.16 17.53 -0.36
CA LYS A 50 -16.11 18.33 0.43
C LYS A 50 -17.28 17.53 1.00
N HIS A 51 -17.69 16.45 0.34
CA HIS A 51 -18.79 15.59 0.75
C HIS A 51 -18.36 14.17 1.13
N ALA A 52 -17.05 13.89 1.13
CA ALA A 52 -16.50 12.61 1.54
C ALA A 52 -16.80 12.35 3.03
N LYS A 53 -17.17 11.11 3.35
CA LYS A 53 -17.36 10.67 4.75
C LYS A 53 -16.09 10.12 5.37
N LEU A 54 -15.18 9.63 4.53
CA LEU A 54 -13.94 8.98 4.90
C LEU A 54 -12.90 9.31 3.83
N ILE A 55 -11.76 9.83 4.27
CA ILE A 55 -10.53 9.95 3.47
C ILE A 55 -9.50 9.01 4.08
N VAL A 56 -8.81 8.26 3.22
CA VAL A 56 -7.65 7.47 3.65
C VAL A 56 -6.47 7.78 2.76
N SER A 57 -5.43 8.36 3.34
CA SER A 57 -4.13 8.53 2.71
C SER A 57 -3.19 7.42 3.16
N THR A 58 -2.60 6.73 2.19
CA THR A 58 -1.54 5.75 2.44
C THR A 58 -0.16 6.28 2.03
N ILE A 59 -0.06 7.55 1.67
CA ILE A 59 1.16 8.20 1.19
C ILE A 59 2.11 8.37 2.38
N PRO A 60 3.32 7.78 2.34
CA PRO A 60 4.34 7.92 3.39
C PRO A 60 5.07 9.26 3.24
N ASP A 61 4.32 10.35 3.36
CA ASP A 61 4.84 11.71 3.27
C ASP A 61 4.08 12.60 4.26
N PHE A 62 4.82 13.15 5.23
CA PHE A 62 4.23 13.99 6.26
C PHE A 62 3.56 15.25 5.71
N ASP A 63 4.20 15.93 4.76
CA ASP A 63 3.74 17.20 4.23
C ASP A 63 2.46 17.04 3.41
N VAL A 64 2.38 15.97 2.61
CA VAL A 64 1.15 15.62 1.87
C VAL A 64 0.00 15.32 2.83
N ASN A 65 0.25 14.55 3.90
CA ASN A 65 -0.78 14.23 4.88
C ASN A 65 -1.22 15.48 5.67
N ALA A 66 -0.28 16.34 6.07
CA ALA A 66 -0.58 17.59 6.76
C ALA A 66 -1.39 18.55 5.86
N PHE A 67 -1.05 18.62 4.57
CA PHE A 67 -1.81 19.38 3.58
C PHE A 67 -3.26 18.89 3.48
N LEU A 68 -3.46 17.57 3.32
CA LEU A 68 -4.80 16.96 3.22
C LEU A 68 -5.65 17.25 4.46
N LEU A 69 -5.07 17.15 5.65
CA LEU A 69 -5.76 17.46 6.91
C LEU A 69 -6.14 18.93 7.00
N LYS A 70 -5.25 19.84 6.61
CA LYS A 70 -5.55 21.28 6.56
C LYS A 70 -6.66 21.59 5.55
N TYR A 71 -6.64 20.94 4.38
CA TYR A 71 -7.71 21.08 3.39
C TYR A 71 -9.06 20.61 3.95
N LEU A 72 -9.09 19.45 4.62
CA LEU A 72 -10.29 18.93 5.27
C LEU A 72 -10.79 19.85 6.40
N LEU A 73 -9.88 20.41 7.19
CA LEU A 73 -10.24 21.36 8.25
C LEU A 73 -10.98 22.59 7.69
N ASN A 74 -10.64 23.04 6.49
CA ASN A 74 -11.28 24.20 5.86
C ASN A 74 -12.56 23.84 5.09
N ASN A 75 -12.62 22.66 4.48
CA ASN A 75 -13.66 22.31 3.52
C ASN A 75 -14.65 21.24 3.99
N ASN A 76 -14.23 20.32 4.88
CA ASN A 76 -15.05 19.21 5.35
C ASN A 76 -14.58 18.64 6.70
N ARG A 77 -14.80 19.40 7.78
CA ARG A 77 -14.45 18.99 9.16
C ARG A 77 -15.14 17.73 9.67
N LYS A 78 -16.19 17.24 8.97
CA LYS A 78 -16.97 16.07 9.37
C LYS A 78 -16.42 14.77 8.80
N ALA A 79 -15.49 14.82 7.84
CA ALA A 79 -14.87 13.64 7.28
C ALA A 79 -14.02 12.93 8.35
N VAL A 80 -14.09 11.60 8.38
CA VAL A 80 -13.09 10.79 9.08
C VAL A 80 -11.82 10.77 8.23
N ALA A 81 -10.69 11.17 8.80
CA ALA A 81 -9.40 11.20 8.11
C ALA A 81 -8.46 10.15 8.69
N ILE A 82 -8.03 9.20 7.86
CA ILE A 82 -7.01 8.22 8.20
C ILE A 82 -5.76 8.52 7.37
N VAL A 83 -4.61 8.71 8.01
CA VAL A 83 -3.36 9.09 7.33
C VAL A 83 -2.20 8.19 7.75
N HIS A 84 -1.13 8.18 6.96
CA HIS A 84 0.11 7.47 7.25
C HIS A 84 1.06 8.40 8.05
N ALA A 85 1.82 7.84 9.00
CA ALA A 85 3.04 8.46 9.51
C ALA A 85 4.19 7.45 9.48
N ASP A 86 5.41 7.90 9.18
CA ASP A 86 6.59 7.02 9.19
C ASP A 86 7.10 6.80 10.61
N ASP A 87 6.92 7.79 11.49
CA ASP A 87 7.36 7.72 12.88
C ASP A 87 6.36 8.30 13.91
N PRO A 88 6.51 7.98 15.21
CA PRO A 88 5.58 8.43 16.25
C PRO A 88 5.49 9.94 16.44
N TYR A 89 6.55 10.70 16.15
CA TYR A 89 6.57 12.15 16.27
C TYR A 89 5.76 12.81 15.15
N GLU A 90 5.89 12.33 13.92
CA GLU A 90 4.99 12.71 12.82
C GLU A 90 3.54 12.36 13.14
N ALA A 91 3.31 11.17 13.69
CA ALA A 91 1.95 10.76 14.06
C ALA A 91 1.31 11.73 15.06
N ALA A 92 2.06 12.14 16.09
CA ALA A 92 1.58 13.13 17.06
C ALA A 92 1.18 14.45 16.38
N LYS A 93 2.01 14.96 15.46
CA LYS A 93 1.70 16.17 14.69
C LYS A 93 0.47 16.02 13.81
N LEU A 94 0.32 14.88 13.14
CA LEU A 94 -0.85 14.62 12.29
C LEU A 94 -2.14 14.50 13.11
N TYR A 95 -2.07 13.95 14.32
CA TYR A 95 -3.21 14.01 15.26
C TYR A 95 -3.54 15.45 15.68
N GLU A 96 -2.55 16.28 16.01
CA GLU A 96 -2.76 17.71 16.29
C GLU A 96 -3.38 18.45 15.09
N ALA A 97 -3.02 18.06 13.87
CA ALA A 97 -3.58 18.61 12.63
C ALA A 97 -5.01 18.12 12.32
N GLY A 98 -5.58 17.22 13.12
CA GLY A 98 -6.98 16.78 13.01
C GLY A 98 -7.19 15.41 12.36
N ALA A 99 -6.16 14.58 12.24
CA ALA A 99 -6.34 13.18 11.83
C ALA A 99 -7.26 12.44 12.81
N SER A 100 -8.21 11.66 12.28
CA SER A 100 -9.06 10.79 13.11
C SER A 100 -8.32 9.52 13.52
N TYR A 101 -7.41 9.03 12.68
CA TYR A 101 -6.51 7.92 12.99
C TYR A 101 -5.22 8.05 12.18
N VAL A 102 -4.09 7.78 12.79
CA VAL A 102 -2.79 7.71 12.12
C VAL A 102 -2.30 6.27 12.12
N VAL A 103 -2.05 5.75 10.92
CA VAL A 103 -1.45 4.44 10.68
C VAL A 103 0.05 4.56 10.84
N LEU A 104 0.61 3.80 11.79
CA LEU A 104 2.05 3.59 11.97
C LEU A 104 2.38 2.13 11.58
N PRO A 105 2.81 1.87 10.33
CA PRO A 105 2.96 0.49 9.84
C PRO A 105 3.91 -0.36 10.68
N HIS A 106 5.03 0.20 11.13
CA HIS A 106 6.01 -0.52 11.95
C HIS A 106 5.44 -0.91 13.32
N TYR A 107 4.69 -0.01 13.95
CA TYR A 107 4.04 -0.28 15.23
C TYR A 107 2.96 -1.36 15.10
N ILE A 108 2.08 -1.23 14.11
CA ILE A 108 1.01 -2.22 13.85
C ILE A 108 1.61 -3.59 13.48
N GLY A 109 2.70 -3.59 12.69
CA GLY A 109 3.44 -4.80 12.35
C GLY A 109 4.01 -5.48 13.59
N SER A 110 4.64 -4.71 14.48
CA SER A 110 5.18 -5.21 15.75
C SER A 110 4.09 -5.83 16.63
N GLU A 111 2.96 -5.13 16.83
CA GLU A 111 1.84 -5.64 17.61
C GLU A 111 1.28 -6.95 17.03
N LYS A 112 1.15 -7.04 15.71
CA LYS A 112 0.68 -8.25 15.03
C LYS A 112 1.65 -9.42 15.20
N VAL A 113 2.96 -9.16 15.11
CA VAL A 113 4.00 -10.18 15.34
C VAL A 113 3.99 -10.65 16.80
N SER A 114 3.95 -9.72 17.75
CA SER A 114 3.88 -10.01 19.19
C SER A 114 2.64 -10.84 19.53
N ALA A 115 1.46 -10.48 19.02
CA ALA A 115 0.23 -11.23 19.22
C ALA A 115 0.30 -12.64 18.59
N PHE A 116 0.91 -12.76 17.41
CA PHE A 116 1.12 -14.06 16.78
C PHE A 116 2.03 -14.95 17.62
N ILE A 117 3.20 -14.44 18.05
CA ILE A 117 4.15 -15.17 18.90
C ILE A 117 3.49 -15.56 20.22
N GLY A 118 2.75 -14.65 20.86
CA GLY A 118 2.03 -14.93 22.11
C GLY A 118 1.02 -16.08 21.96
N LYS A 119 0.36 -16.18 20.80
CA LYS A 119 -0.57 -17.28 20.50
C LYS A 119 0.13 -18.57 20.07
N SER A 120 1.23 -18.48 19.33
CA SER A 120 1.89 -19.63 18.71
C SER A 120 2.99 -20.26 19.57
N GLY A 121 3.49 -19.53 20.57
CA GLY A 121 4.77 -19.82 21.20
C GLY A 121 5.87 -19.92 20.14
N LEU A 122 6.73 -20.93 20.26
CA LEU A 122 7.81 -21.24 19.30
C LEU A 122 7.53 -22.48 18.44
N SER A 123 6.26 -22.84 18.24
CA SER A 123 5.89 -24.06 17.49
C SER A 123 6.22 -23.96 16.01
N LYS A 124 7.26 -24.68 15.57
CA LYS A 124 7.66 -24.75 14.15
C LYS A 124 6.51 -25.16 13.22
N GLU A 125 5.59 -26.02 13.67
CA GLU A 125 4.45 -26.45 12.87
C GLU A 125 3.47 -25.30 12.62
N ILE A 126 3.16 -24.50 13.64
CA ILE A 126 2.27 -23.34 13.51
C ILE A 126 2.88 -22.30 12.57
N PHE A 127 4.19 -22.00 12.73
CA PHE A 127 4.90 -21.09 11.84
C PHE A 127 4.92 -21.59 10.39
N ARG A 128 5.07 -22.91 10.18
CA ARG A 128 5.00 -23.50 8.83
C ARG A 128 3.62 -23.32 8.21
N LYS A 129 2.54 -23.56 8.98
CA LYS A 129 1.17 -23.35 8.50
C LYS A 129 0.92 -21.87 8.16
N GLU A 130 1.36 -20.94 9.01
CA GLU A 130 1.19 -19.51 8.77
C GLU A 130 2.00 -19.04 7.55
N ARG A 131 3.24 -19.53 7.39
CA ARG A 131 4.06 -19.27 6.20
C ARG A 131 3.34 -19.66 4.91
N ILE A 132 2.74 -20.84 4.85
CA ILE A 132 2.03 -21.31 3.65
C ILE A 132 0.87 -20.38 3.33
N LYS A 133 0.05 -20.02 4.32
CA LYS A 133 -1.06 -19.07 4.16
C LYS A 133 -0.57 -17.69 3.70
N HIS A 134 0.51 -17.20 4.27
CA HIS A 134 1.06 -15.89 3.93
C HIS A 134 1.60 -15.86 2.51
N LEU A 135 2.28 -16.92 2.05
CA LEU A 135 2.76 -17.02 0.66
C LEU A 135 1.60 -17.06 -0.34
N ASP A 136 0.53 -17.82 -0.05
CA ASP A 136 -0.68 -17.83 -0.89
C ASP A 136 -1.33 -16.44 -0.93
N TYR A 137 -1.39 -15.72 0.19
CA TYR A 137 -1.87 -14.34 0.22
C TYR A 137 -1.01 -13.40 -0.64
N LEU A 138 0.32 -13.45 -0.49
CA LEU A 138 1.25 -12.61 -1.23
C LEU A 138 1.16 -12.87 -2.73
N GLU A 139 1.01 -14.12 -3.13
CA GLU A 139 0.84 -14.48 -4.53
C GLU A 139 -0.46 -13.92 -5.10
N ARG A 140 -1.60 -14.21 -4.46
CA ARG A 140 -2.92 -13.77 -4.94
C ARG A 140 -3.07 -12.25 -5.06
N HIS A 141 -2.38 -11.48 -4.22
CA HIS A 141 -2.59 -10.03 -4.15
C HIS A 141 -1.48 -9.22 -4.81
N TYR A 142 -0.26 -9.76 -4.93
CA TYR A 142 0.92 -9.04 -5.42
C TYR A 142 1.69 -9.77 -6.53
N GLY A 143 1.33 -11.01 -6.89
CA GLY A 143 2.07 -11.83 -7.87
C GLY A 143 3.53 -12.05 -7.46
N ALA A 144 3.78 -12.12 -6.15
CA ALA A 144 5.13 -12.05 -5.61
C ALA A 144 6.03 -13.22 -6.01
N LEU A 145 5.46 -14.42 -6.20
CA LEU A 145 6.20 -15.64 -6.57
C LEU A 145 6.46 -15.70 -8.07
N GLU A 146 5.51 -15.24 -8.90
CA GLU A 146 5.75 -15.04 -10.33
C GLU A 146 6.93 -14.09 -10.59
N LYS A 147 7.02 -12.99 -9.83
CA LYS A 147 8.16 -12.05 -9.90
C LYS A 147 9.50 -12.72 -9.55
N ILE A 148 9.52 -13.63 -8.56
CA ILE A 148 10.74 -14.38 -8.21
C ILE A 148 11.17 -15.29 -9.36
N ASN A 149 10.22 -15.98 -10.02
CA ASN A 149 10.53 -16.85 -11.16
C ASN A 149 11.09 -16.05 -12.34
N GLN A 150 10.50 -14.90 -12.68
CA GLN A 150 11.04 -14.02 -13.72
C GLN A 150 12.43 -13.46 -13.38
N ILE A 151 12.69 -13.10 -12.12
CA ILE A 151 14.02 -12.67 -11.65
C ILE A 151 15.03 -13.82 -11.77
N ASN A 152 14.64 -15.04 -11.41
CA ASN A 152 15.48 -16.22 -11.51
C ASN A 152 15.77 -16.59 -12.97
N GLU A 153 14.78 -16.55 -13.86
CA GLU A 153 14.95 -16.75 -15.30
C GLU A 153 15.83 -15.66 -15.93
N ARG A 154 15.69 -14.38 -15.53
CA ARG A 154 16.60 -13.29 -15.95
C ARG A 154 18.03 -13.48 -15.42
N LYS A 155 18.21 -14.04 -14.21
CA LYS A 155 19.54 -14.41 -13.67
C LYS A 155 20.13 -15.63 -14.38
N LEU A 156 19.32 -16.62 -14.76
CA LEU A 156 19.75 -17.73 -15.62
C LEU A 156 20.13 -17.24 -17.03
N GLY A 157 19.36 -16.32 -17.61
CA GLY A 157 19.66 -15.67 -18.89
C GLY A 157 20.99 -14.91 -18.90
N ARG A 158 21.42 -14.33 -17.75
CA ARG A 158 22.76 -13.72 -17.61
C ARG A 158 23.89 -14.74 -17.43
N THR A 159 23.59 -15.94 -16.92
CA THR A 159 24.60 -17.01 -16.74
C THR A 159 24.82 -17.80 -18.04
N ILE A 160 23.76 -18.06 -18.81
CA ILE A 160 23.86 -18.79 -20.09
C ILE A 160 24.59 -17.96 -21.15
N VAL A 161 24.40 -16.63 -21.19
CA VAL A 161 25.12 -15.78 -22.17
C VAL A 161 26.62 -15.68 -21.86
N LYS A 162 27.07 -15.76 -20.59
CA LYS A 162 28.52 -15.86 -20.30
C LYS A 162 29.10 -17.25 -20.59
N GLY A 163 28.32 -18.32 -20.42
CA GLY A 163 28.76 -19.69 -20.71
C GLY A 163 28.84 -20.02 -22.20
N VAL A 164 27.84 -19.60 -22.99
CA VAL A 164 27.79 -19.89 -24.44
C VAL A 164 28.85 -19.09 -25.21
N THR A 165 29.16 -17.85 -24.80
CA THR A 165 30.24 -17.05 -25.42
C THR A 165 31.64 -17.60 -25.10
N ALA A 166 31.81 -18.31 -23.97
CA ALA A 166 33.08 -18.97 -23.62
C ALA A 166 33.26 -20.33 -24.33
N LEU A 167 32.17 -21.02 -24.67
CA LEU A 167 32.20 -22.32 -25.38
C LEU A 167 32.29 -22.18 -26.91
N THR A 168 31.99 -21.01 -27.48
CA THR A 168 32.11 -20.78 -28.94
C THR A 168 33.44 -20.14 -29.38
N THR A 169 34.35 -19.83 -28.44
CA THR A 169 35.66 -19.20 -28.75
C THR A 169 36.87 -20.10 -28.50
N LYS A 170 36.68 -21.38 -28.16
CA LYS A 170 37.74 -22.39 -28.14
C LYS A 170 37.25 -23.68 -28.80
N ILE A 171 37.59 -23.76 -30.10
CA ILE A 171 37.85 -24.95 -30.95
C ILE A 171 36.96 -26.16 -30.70
#